data_AF-A0A350LUV1-F1
#
_entry.id   AF-A0A350LUV1-F1
#
_cell.length_a   1.000
_cell.length_b   1.000
_cell.length_c   1.000
_cell.angle_alpha   90.00
_cell.angle_beta   90.00
_cell.angle_gamma   90.00
#
_symmetry.space_group_name_H-M   'P 1'
#
loop_
_entity.id
_entity.type
_entity.pdbx_description
1 polymer ?
#
loop_
_entity_poly.entity_id
_entity_poly.type
_entity_poly.pdbx_seq_one_letter_code
_entity_poly.pdbx_strand_id
1 'polypeptide(L)'
;QLQVFVNFDEPESASAGGDDDGLEFNPLLLKKVDELELSVRSANCLKNDNIVYIGDLIQKTEAEMLRTPNFGRKSLNEIKEVLSGMGLHLGMDVEDWPPDDIEDLAKKFEDAF
;
A
#
# COMPACT_ATOMS: atom_id res chain seq x y z
N GLN A 1 -39.24 27.88 11.61
CA GLN A 1 -38.59 27.68 10.29
C GLN A 1 -37.10 27.50 10.57
N LEU A 2 -36.63 26.25 10.56
CA LEU A 2 -35.61 25.70 9.63
C LEU A 2 -34.25 26.42 9.69
N GLN A 3 -33.08 25.80 9.77
CA GLN A 3 -32.60 24.44 10.02
C GLN A 3 -31.09 24.69 10.27
N VAL A 4 -30.54 24.22 11.39
CA VAL A 4 -29.10 24.37 11.66
C VAL A 4 -28.36 23.45 10.68
N PHE A 5 -27.75 24.04 9.66
CA PHE A 5 -26.86 23.34 8.75
C PHE A 5 -25.63 22.91 9.56
N VAL A 6 -25.63 21.64 9.95
CA VAL A 6 -24.43 20.93 10.37
C VAL A 6 -23.51 20.94 9.16
N ASN A 7 -22.46 21.76 9.20
CA ASN A 7 -21.30 21.58 8.34
C ASN A 7 -20.78 20.18 8.67
N PHE A 8 -21.06 19.24 7.78
CA PHE A 8 -20.39 17.96 7.70
C PHE A 8 -18.99 18.27 7.16
N ASP A 9 -18.13 18.74 8.05
CA ASP A 9 -16.70 18.78 7.81
C ASP A 9 -16.24 17.34 8.00
N GLU A 10 -16.20 16.65 6.87
CA GLU A 10 -15.64 15.32 6.70
C GLU A 10 -14.28 15.30 7.42
N PRO A 11 -14.01 14.34 8.32
CA PRO A 11 -12.70 14.28 8.95
C PRO A 11 -11.69 14.08 7.83
N GLU A 12 -10.88 15.10 7.59
CA GLU A 12 -9.59 14.98 6.91
C GLU A 12 -8.92 13.76 7.50
N SER A 13 -8.93 12.63 6.78
CA SER A 13 -7.97 11.57 6.97
C SER A 13 -6.63 12.07 6.41
N ALA A 14 -6.16 13.18 6.98
CA ALA A 14 -4.81 13.67 6.90
C ALA A 14 -4.03 12.85 7.93
N SER A 15 -3.70 11.61 7.58
CA SER A 15 -2.52 10.97 8.15
C SER A 15 -1.30 11.61 7.46
N ALA A 16 -1.02 12.86 7.84
CA ALA A 16 0.29 13.46 7.68
C ALA A 16 1.11 13.08 8.92
N GLY A 17 2.22 12.37 8.72
CA GLY A 17 3.19 12.00 9.76
C GLY A 17 3.52 10.50 9.69
N GLY A 18 4.76 10.06 9.44
CA GLY A 18 6.02 10.80 9.50
C GLY A 18 7.11 10.16 8.66
N ASP A 19 8.17 10.96 8.50
CA ASP A 19 9.58 10.57 8.34
C ASP A 19 9.82 9.61 7.15
N ASP A 20 10.21 10.09 5.96
CA ASP A 20 11.63 10.33 5.60
C ASP A 20 12.66 9.52 6.43
N ASP A 21 12.36 8.27 6.75
CA ASP A 21 13.39 7.31 7.14
C ASP A 21 13.95 6.77 5.82
N GLY A 22 15.07 7.35 5.38
CA GLY A 22 15.85 6.88 4.23
C GLY A 22 16.16 5.39 4.38
N LEU A 23 15.29 4.56 3.81
CA LEU A 23 15.13 3.17 4.21
C LEU A 23 16.42 2.40 3.93
N GLU A 24 17.16 2.09 5.01
CA GLU A 24 17.87 0.83 5.11
C GLU A 24 16.87 -0.26 4.71
N PHE A 25 17.15 -0.91 3.58
CA PHE A 25 16.33 -1.92 2.92
C PHE A 25 15.35 -2.64 3.86
N ASN A 26 14.07 -2.27 3.78
CA ASN A 26 13.06 -2.86 4.65
C ASN A 26 12.70 -4.26 4.12
N PRO A 27 12.96 -5.35 4.88
CA PRO A 27 12.69 -6.70 4.40
C PRO A 27 11.19 -6.95 4.14
N LEU A 28 10.30 -6.13 4.71
CA LEU A 28 8.87 -6.18 4.42
C LEU A 28 8.56 -5.92 2.94
N LEU A 29 9.41 -5.20 2.21
CA LEU A 29 9.21 -4.93 0.78
C LEU A 29 9.20 -6.21 -0.06
N LEU A 30 9.94 -7.23 0.37
CA LEU A 30 10.01 -8.56 -0.26
C LEU A 30 8.79 -9.43 0.03
N LYS A 31 7.92 -9.02 0.96
CA LYS A 31 6.70 -9.76 1.27
C LYS A 31 5.70 -9.63 0.13
N LYS A 32 4.96 -10.70 -0.15
CA LYS A 32 3.93 -10.69 -1.19
C LYS A 32 2.66 -10.00 -0.72
N VAL A 33 2.00 -9.28 -1.62
CA VAL A 33 0.70 -8.64 -1.33
C VAL A 33 -0.41 -9.66 -1.07
N ASP A 34 -0.28 -10.89 -1.57
CA ASP A 34 -1.20 -11.99 -1.30
C ASP A 34 -1.19 -12.44 0.18
N GLU A 35 -0.12 -12.12 0.92
CA GLU A 35 -0.02 -12.38 2.37
C GLU A 35 -0.58 -11.25 3.22
N LEU A 36 -0.85 -10.09 2.61
CA LEU A 36 -1.66 -9.07 3.24
C LEU A 36 -3.09 -9.59 3.19
N GLU A 37 -3.75 -9.78 4.34
CA GLU A 37 -5.12 -10.31 4.48
C GLU A 37 -6.18 -9.34 3.89
N LEU A 38 -6.00 -8.95 2.63
CA LEU A 38 -6.81 -8.04 1.85
C LEU A 38 -8.04 -8.76 1.33
N SER A 39 -9.06 -7.98 0.98
CA SER A 39 -10.21 -8.56 0.31
C SER A 39 -9.82 -9.17 -1.04
N VAL A 40 -10.56 -10.21 -1.45
CA VAL A 40 -10.40 -10.86 -2.77
C VAL A 40 -10.42 -9.84 -3.92
N ARG A 41 -11.19 -8.75 -3.77
CA ARG A 41 -11.21 -7.66 -4.77
C ARG A 41 -9.89 -6.91 -4.81
N SER A 42 -9.37 -6.48 -3.66
CA SER A 42 -8.11 -5.76 -3.54
C SER A 42 -6.94 -6.61 -4.06
N ALA A 43 -6.82 -7.87 -3.63
CA ALA A 43 -5.79 -8.80 -4.10
C ALA A 43 -5.84 -9.03 -5.62
N ASN A 44 -7.03 -9.26 -6.18
CA ASN A 44 -7.17 -9.44 -7.64
C ASN A 44 -6.83 -8.18 -8.43
N CYS A 45 -7.11 -6.99 -7.89
CA CYS A 45 -6.74 -5.74 -8.57
C CYS A 45 -5.23 -5.55 -8.59
N LEU A 46 -4.56 -5.82 -7.47
CA LEU A 46 -3.09 -5.75 -7.38
C LEU A 46 -2.44 -6.73 -8.35
N LYS A 47 -2.90 -7.98 -8.37
CA LYS A 47 -2.41 -9.00 -9.29
C LYS A 47 -2.62 -8.63 -10.76
N ASN A 48 -3.76 -8.01 -11.09
CA ASN A 48 -4.04 -7.54 -12.45
C ASN A 48 -3.14 -6.37 -12.87
N ASP A 49 -2.67 -5.57 -11.90
CA ASP A 49 -1.73 -4.47 -12.12
C ASP A 49 -0.25 -4.93 -12.05
N ASN A 50 0.00 -6.24 -12.00
CA ASN A 50 1.31 -6.87 -11.82
C ASN A 50 2.03 -6.44 -10.53
N ILE A 51 1.28 -6.08 -9.50
CA ILE A 51 1.80 -5.77 -8.17
C ILE A 51 1.82 -7.09 -7.39
N VAL A 52 3.03 -7.63 -7.16
CA VAL A 52 3.23 -8.92 -6.46
C VAL A 52 3.76 -8.69 -5.06
N TYR A 53 4.64 -7.70 -4.89
CA TYR A 53 5.32 -7.43 -3.64
C TYR A 53 4.86 -6.12 -3.00
N ILE A 54 5.09 -5.98 -1.69
CA ILE A 54 4.80 -4.72 -0.98
C ILE A 54 5.65 -3.58 -1.56
N GLY A 55 6.90 -3.84 -1.96
CA GLY A 55 7.74 -2.84 -2.63
C GLY A 55 7.12 -2.26 -3.89
N ASP A 56 6.47 -3.09 -4.71
CA ASP A 56 5.75 -2.63 -5.91
C ASP A 56 4.52 -1.78 -5.54
N LEU A 57 3.85 -2.15 -4.46
CA LEU A 57 2.63 -1.50 -3.99
C LEU A 57 2.89 -0.09 -3.45
N ILE A 58 3.90 0.07 -2.61
CA ILE A 58 4.15 1.37 -1.95
C ILE A 58 4.64 2.45 -2.92
N GLN A 59 5.22 2.07 -4.05
CA GLN A 59 5.61 3.01 -5.12
C GLN A 59 4.41 3.56 -5.90
N LYS A 60 3.25 2.89 -5.86
CA LYS A 60 2.04 3.39 -6.50
C LYS A 60 1.43 4.51 -5.67
N THR A 61 1.02 5.56 -6.36
CA THR A 61 0.27 6.64 -5.72
C THR A 61 -1.21 6.28 -5.60
N GLU A 62 -1.89 6.86 -4.62
CA GLU A 62 -3.34 6.68 -4.45
C GLU A 62 -4.13 7.06 -5.72
N ALA A 63 -3.67 8.09 -6.43
CA ALA A 63 -4.28 8.57 -7.66
C ALA A 63 -4.16 7.56 -8.81
N GLU A 64 -3.04 6.84 -8.91
CA GLU A 64 -2.86 5.77 -9.89
C GLU A 64 -3.74 4.57 -9.56
N MET A 65 -3.77 4.18 -8.29
CA MET A 65 -4.61 3.08 -7.81
C MET A 65 -6.09 3.35 -8.12
N LEU A 66 -6.57 4.58 -7.91
CA LEU A 66 -7.96 4.95 -8.24
C LEU A 66 -8.26 5.03 -9.74
N ARG A 67 -7.24 5.11 -10.61
CA ARG A 67 -7.43 5.04 -12.07
C ARG A 67 -7.56 3.60 -12.56
N THR A 68 -7.10 2.62 -11.79
CA THR A 68 -7.15 1.21 -12.18
C THR A 68 -8.60 0.74 -12.27
N PRO A 69 -9.03 0.17 -13.42
CA PRO A 69 -10.38 -0.34 -13.55
C PRO A 69 -10.63 -1.45 -12.53
N ASN A 70 -11.77 -1.38 -11.84
CA ASN A 70 -12.18 -2.26 -10.73
C ASN A 70 -11.55 -1.95 -9.36
N PHE A 71 -10.66 -0.96 -9.27
CA PHE A 71 -10.16 -0.46 -7.99
C PHE A 71 -11.11 0.60 -7.43
N GLY A 72 -11.41 0.53 -6.13
CA GLY A 72 -12.40 1.41 -5.49
C GLY A 72 -11.90 2.01 -4.18
N ARG A 73 -12.61 3.05 -3.70
CA ARG A 73 -12.30 3.74 -2.43
C ARG A 73 -12.18 2.78 -1.23
N LYS A 74 -13.01 1.73 -1.22
CA LYS A 74 -12.95 0.69 -0.16
C LYS A 74 -11.64 -0.10 -0.22
N SER A 75 -11.25 -0.57 -1.40
CA SER A 75 -9.98 -1.28 -1.59
C SER A 75 -8.77 -0.39 -1.28
N LEU A 76 -8.84 0.90 -1.62
CA LEU A 76 -7.80 1.87 -1.26
C LEU A 76 -7.64 1.98 0.26
N ASN A 77 -8.76 2.14 0.99
CA ASN A 77 -8.72 2.23 2.44
C ASN A 77 -8.19 0.94 3.08
N GLU A 78 -8.62 -0.23 2.62
CA GLU A 78 -8.08 -1.52 3.10
C GLU A 78 -6.55 -1.57 2.98
N ILE A 79 -6.01 -1.17 1.82
CA ILE A 79 -4.56 -1.13 1.60
C ILE A 79 -3.88 -0.13 2.54
N LYS A 80 -4.43 1.09 2.65
CA LYS A 80 -3.86 2.13 3.52
C LYS A 80 -3.83 1.71 4.98
N GLU A 81 -4.89 1.07 5.48
CA GLU A 81 -4.94 0.57 6.86
C GLU A 81 -3.87 -0.51 7.11
N VAL A 82 -3.71 -1.44 6.16
CA VAL A 82 -2.68 -2.49 6.27
C VAL A 82 -1.27 -1.92 6.21
N LEU A 83 -1.00 -1.04 5.25
CA LEU A 83 0.31 -0.40 5.11
C LEU A 83 0.65 0.45 6.34
N SER A 84 -0.31 1.23 6.84
CA SER A 84 -0.15 2.03 8.06
C SER A 84 0.16 1.17 9.28
N GLY A 85 -0.46 -0.03 9.39
CA GLY A 85 -0.12 -1.00 10.43
C GLY A 85 1.32 -1.54 10.35
N MET A 86 1.97 -1.42 9.20
CA MET A 86 3.37 -1.78 8.97
C MET A 86 4.32 -0.58 9.01
N GLY A 87 3.81 0.64 9.24
CA GLY A 87 4.59 1.88 9.14
C GLY A 87 4.95 2.27 7.71
N LEU A 88 4.19 1.78 6.73
CA LEU A 88 4.37 2.07 5.30
C LEU A 88 3.22 2.92 4.76
N HIS A 89 3.43 3.59 3.64
CA HIS A 89 2.39 4.34 2.96
C HIS A 89 2.51 4.23 1.43
N LEU A 90 1.46 4.65 0.72
CA LEU A 90 1.47 4.75 -0.73
C LEU A 90 2.24 5.99 -1.19
N GLY A 91 2.89 5.91 -2.35
CA GLY A 91 3.76 6.95 -2.89
C GLY A 91 5.14 7.04 -2.22
N MET A 92 5.62 5.98 -1.60
CA MET A 92 7.01 5.88 -1.14
C MET A 92 7.94 5.57 -2.31
N ASP A 93 9.09 6.23 -2.36
CA ASP A 93 10.14 5.92 -3.32
C ASP A 93 11.11 4.91 -2.69
N VAL A 94 11.48 3.86 -3.44
CA VAL A 94 12.42 2.83 -2.99
C VAL A 94 13.58 2.82 -3.98
N GLU A 95 14.76 3.22 -3.52
CA GLU A 95 15.98 3.10 -4.31
C GLU A 95 16.29 1.64 -4.64
N ASP A 96 16.74 1.39 -5.88
CA ASP A 96 17.14 0.07 -6.38
C ASP A 96 16.02 -1.02 -6.33
N TRP A 97 14.76 -0.61 -6.50
CA TRP A 97 13.63 -1.53 -6.66
C TRP A 97 13.13 -1.62 -8.11
N PRO A 98 12.80 -2.81 -8.64
CA PRO A 98 13.00 -4.13 -8.04
C PRO A 98 14.47 -4.58 -8.15
N PRO A 99 15.04 -5.21 -7.10
CA PRO A 99 16.39 -5.77 -7.18
C PRO A 99 16.47 -6.91 -8.22
N ASP A 100 17.61 -7.05 -8.91
CA ASP A 100 17.84 -8.14 -9.87
C ASP A 100 17.66 -9.54 -9.22
N ASP A 101 18.02 -9.67 -7.94
CA ASP A 101 17.94 -10.91 -7.15
C ASP A 101 16.66 -11.00 -6.30
N ILE A 102 15.56 -10.36 -6.69
CA ILE A 102 14.31 -10.32 -5.89
C ILE A 102 13.77 -11.72 -5.55
N GLU A 103 13.90 -12.70 -6.45
CA GLU A 103 13.47 -14.08 -6.22
C GLU A 103 14.30 -14.77 -5.13
N ASP A 104 15.62 -14.61 -5.16
CA ASP A 104 16.54 -15.15 -4.15
C ASP A 104 16.37 -14.46 -2.80
N LEU A 105 16.12 -13.16 -2.80
CA LEU A 105 15.84 -12.38 -1.59
C LEU A 105 14.51 -12.76 -0.95
N ALA A 106 13.44 -12.86 -1.75
CA ALA A 106 12.13 -13.31 -1.28
C ALA A 106 12.21 -14.73 -0.70
N LYS A 107 12.92 -15.65 -1.37
CA LYS A 107 13.13 -17.00 -0.88
C LYS A 107 13.90 -17.04 0.45
N LYS A 108 14.98 -16.26 0.58
CA LYS A 108 15.73 -16.15 1.85
C LYS A 108 14.86 -15.59 2.98
N PHE A 109 13.97 -14.66 2.66
CA PHE A 109 13.04 -14.11 3.64
C PHE A 109 12.00 -15.15 4.09
N GLU A 110 11.43 -15.91 3.15
CA GLU A 110 10.51 -17.02 3.44
C GLU A 110 11.20 -18.15 4.24
N ASP A 111 12.45 -18.49 3.95
CA ASP A 111 13.23 -19.52 4.69
C ASP A 111 13.66 -19.07 6.11
N ALA A 112 13.62 -17.77 6.41
CA ALA A 112 14.07 -17.21 7.68
C ALA A 112 12.99 -17.16 8.77
N PHE A 113 11.72 -17.39 8.41
CA PHE A 113 10.55 -17.37 9.32
C PHE A 113 9.85 -18.73 9.36
#